data_AF-A0A7C1AIC3-F1
#
_entry.id   AF-A0A7C1AIC3-F1
#
_cell.length_a   1.000
_cell.length_b   1.000
_cell.length_c   1.000
_cell.angle_alpha   90.00
_cell.angle_beta   90.00
_cell.angle_gamma   90.00
#
_symmetry.space_group_name_H-M   'P 1'
#
loop_
_entity.id
_entity.type
_entity.pdbx_description
1 polymer ?
#
loop_
_entity_poly.entity_id
_entity_poly.type
_entity_poly.pdbx_seq_one_letter_code
_entity_poly.pdbx_strand_id
1 'polypeptide(L)'
;MDPYIFFIIGGIAFIIFLLVALDLTRLIKKKSGDWQELAAEEDKETDPLMEVGNLGEGEYGEEEMPPARSEDITRINLPRQAEIFDHIITHTDWDGIISGALLKHFSPLAKVEVTSARGIRWALRALAKNPDKPHRLFITDVGIASESLADIEDALIDLQKAGVKIYWYDHHPWSNLSIDTAERDCADIIVNPKFRNAADIVFKRVTGEDDPYYAQLMRLIYNRTTEEEAEWGRNWRLLILATQSAPSFGDIVDLITKIAGNKSFSVSDKFKIKRMAEEEVIY
;
A
#
# COMPACT_ATOMS: atom_id res chain seq x y z
N MET A 1 1.64 12.02 -64.54
CA MET A 1 1.84 11.35 -63.24
C MET A 1 0.51 10.74 -62.83
N ASP A 2 0.51 9.50 -62.33
CA ASP A 2 -0.71 8.78 -61.97
C ASP A 2 -1.37 9.42 -60.73
N PRO A 3 -2.67 9.77 -60.75
CA PRO A 3 -3.39 10.28 -59.58
C PRO A 3 -3.30 9.37 -58.35
N TYR A 4 -3.07 8.07 -58.53
CA TYR A 4 -2.86 7.12 -57.44
C TYR A 4 -1.57 7.41 -56.63
N ILE A 5 -0.53 7.90 -57.30
CA ILE A 5 0.75 8.25 -56.65
C ILE A 5 0.56 9.45 -55.70
N PHE A 6 -0.25 10.44 -56.08
CA PHE A 6 -0.55 11.58 -55.21
C PHE A 6 -1.35 11.18 -53.97
N PHE A 7 -2.28 10.22 -54.10
CA PHE A 7 -3.06 9.73 -52.97
C PHE A 7 -2.19 8.99 -51.95
N ILE A 8 -1.26 8.14 -52.41
CA ILE A 8 -0.33 7.42 -51.52
C ILE A 8 0.61 8.40 -50.80
N ILE A 9 1.18 9.37 -51.52
CA ILE A 9 2.07 10.37 -50.92
C ILE A 9 1.32 11.20 -49.87
N GLY A 10 0.07 11.60 -50.16
CA GLY A 10 -0.78 12.32 -49.21
C GLY A 10 -1.12 11.50 -47.96
N GLY A 11 -1.44 10.21 -48.12
CA GLY A 11 -1.72 9.31 -47.00
C GLY A 11 -0.51 9.11 -46.08
N ILE A 12 0.69 8.92 -46.65
CA ILE A 12 1.93 8.78 -45.87
C ILE A 12 2.25 10.08 -45.12
N ALA A 13 2.12 11.24 -45.77
CA ALA A 13 2.34 12.53 -45.13
C ALA A 13 1.38 12.77 -43.95
N PHE A 14 0.12 12.36 -44.08
CA PHE A 14 -0.88 12.47 -43.01
C PHE A 14 -0.56 11.58 -41.81
N ILE A 15 -0.10 10.34 -42.04
CA ILE A 15 0.32 9.44 -40.94
C ILE A 15 1.53 10.02 -40.20
N ILE A 16 2.53 10.53 -40.93
CA ILE A 16 3.71 11.18 -40.32
C ILE A 16 3.28 12.40 -39.48
N PHE A 17 2.36 13.21 -39.99
CA PHE A 17 1.82 14.35 -39.26
C PHE A 17 1.14 13.94 -37.94
N LEU A 18 0.34 12.87 -37.95
CA LEU A 18 -0.30 12.34 -36.73
C LEU A 18 0.73 11.85 -35.70
N LEU A 19 1.81 11.20 -36.14
CA LEU A 19 2.88 10.75 -35.24
C LEU A 19 3.61 11.94 -34.60
N VAL A 20 3.90 12.99 -35.37
CA VAL A 20 4.52 14.22 -34.86
C VAL A 20 3.59 14.96 -33.89
N ALA A 21 2.28 15.00 -34.17
CA ALA A 21 1.30 15.63 -33.30
C ALA A 21 1.18 14.88 -31.94
N LEU A 22 1.25 13.55 -31.95
CA LEU A 22 1.28 12.72 -30.74
C LEU A 22 2.56 12.94 -29.91
N ASP A 23 3.70 13.11 -30.56
CA ASP A 23 4.96 13.37 -29.86
C ASP A 23 5.01 14.79 -29.26
N LEU A 24 4.45 15.77 -29.98
CA LEU A 24 4.32 17.15 -29.50
C LEU A 24 3.39 17.24 -28.28
N THR A 25 2.30 16.47 -28.26
CA THR A 25 1.41 16.42 -27.08
C THR A 25 2.07 15.77 -25.87
N ARG A 26 2.93 14.77 -26.06
CA ARG A 26 3.77 14.21 -24.99
C ARG A 26 4.77 15.24 -24.46
N LEU A 27 5.39 16.02 -25.34
CA LEU A 27 6.35 17.06 -24.96
C LEU A 27 5.70 18.19 -24.16
N ILE A 28 4.48 18.60 -24.54
CA ILE A 28 3.69 19.62 -23.82
C ILE A 28 3.29 19.11 -22.44
N LYS A 29 2.85 17.84 -22.32
CA LYS A 29 2.58 17.21 -21.01
C LYS A 29 3.83 17.14 -20.12
N LYS A 30 5.01 16.93 -20.70
CA LYS A 30 6.26 16.96 -19.95
C LYS A 30 6.59 18.37 -19.42
N LYS A 31 6.30 19.40 -20.21
CA LYS A 31 6.57 20.80 -19.85
C LYS A 31 5.53 21.39 -18.89
N SER A 32 4.32 20.84 -18.81
CA SER A 32 3.37 21.18 -17.74
C SER A 32 3.80 20.69 -16.36
N GLY A 33 4.77 19.76 -16.28
CA GLY A 33 5.39 19.33 -15.02
C GLY A 33 6.20 20.44 -14.32
N ASP A 34 6.74 21.42 -15.05
CA ASP A 34 7.44 22.58 -14.45
C ASP A 34 6.48 23.47 -13.63
N TRP A 35 5.17 23.43 -13.89
CA TRP A 35 4.20 24.16 -13.07
C TRP A 35 3.91 23.48 -11.72
N GLN A 36 4.29 22.21 -11.55
CA GLN A 36 4.13 21.49 -10.29
C GLN A 36 5.19 21.85 -9.24
N GLU A 37 6.33 22.45 -9.64
CA GLU A 37 7.31 22.99 -8.68
C GLU A 37 6.70 24.10 -7.79
N LEU A 38 5.69 24.83 -8.29
CA LEU A 38 4.97 25.84 -7.51
C LEU A 38 3.89 25.24 -6.59
N ALA A 39 3.41 24.03 -6.86
CA ALA A 39 2.47 23.31 -5.97
C ALA A 39 3.23 22.53 -4.86
N ALA A 40 4.47 22.10 -5.14
CA ALA A 40 5.31 21.37 -4.20
C ALA A 40 5.80 22.20 -2.98
N GLU A 41 5.59 23.52 -2.96
CA GLU A 41 5.83 24.32 -1.75
C GLU A 41 4.75 24.13 -0.68
N GLU A 42 3.56 23.62 -1.03
CA GLU A 42 2.43 23.42 -0.11
C GLU A 42 2.49 22.04 0.60
N ASP A 43 3.10 21.02 -0.02
CA ASP A 43 3.14 19.63 0.47
C ASP A 43 4.23 19.31 1.52
N LYS A 44 4.88 20.31 2.12
CA LYS A 44 6.01 20.11 3.06
C LYS A 44 5.63 19.61 4.46
N GLU A 45 4.35 19.34 4.75
CA GLU A 45 3.87 19.14 6.12
C GLU A 45 3.52 17.70 6.54
N THR A 46 4.08 16.67 5.88
CA THR A 46 3.92 15.27 6.35
C THR A 46 5.28 14.56 6.50
N ASP A 47 5.98 14.88 7.60
CA ASP A 47 7.13 14.13 8.10
C ASP A 47 6.65 12.93 8.95
N PRO A 48 7.01 11.67 8.65
CA PRO A 48 6.42 10.47 9.26
C PRO A 48 7.02 10.10 10.63
N LEU A 49 7.55 11.06 11.37
CA LEU A 49 8.09 10.84 12.71
C LEU A 49 7.49 11.87 13.65
N MET A 50 6.29 11.57 14.16
CA MET A 50 5.79 11.92 15.49
C MET A 50 4.28 11.67 15.50
N GLU A 51 3.83 10.57 16.10
CA GLU A 51 2.53 10.55 16.78
C GLU A 51 2.45 9.38 17.79
N VAL A 52 3.32 9.47 18.80
CA VAL A 52 3.02 8.88 20.10
C VAL A 52 2.83 10.03 21.08
N GLY A 53 1.57 10.47 21.20
CA GLY A 53 1.10 11.23 22.36
C GLY A 53 1.18 12.76 22.29
N ASN A 54 0.16 13.41 21.74
CA ASN A 54 -0.64 14.42 22.46
C ASN A 54 -1.79 14.91 21.57
N LEU A 55 -3.02 14.73 22.01
CA LEU A 55 -4.19 15.37 21.40
C LEU A 55 -4.21 16.84 21.84
N GLY A 56 -3.78 17.73 20.95
CA GLY A 56 -4.13 19.14 20.98
C GLY A 56 -5.10 19.41 19.85
N GLU A 57 -6.29 19.91 20.17
CA GLU A 57 -7.28 20.37 19.19
C GLU A 57 -6.70 21.56 18.39
N GLY A 58 -6.20 21.28 17.18
CA GLY A 58 -5.86 22.28 16.19
C GLY A 58 -6.96 22.35 15.12
N GLU A 59 -7.59 23.51 14.96
CA GLU A 59 -8.51 23.79 13.87
C GLU A 59 -7.73 23.81 12.54
N TYR A 60 -7.86 22.76 11.74
CA TYR A 60 -7.41 22.73 10.34
C TYR A 60 -8.55 23.24 9.43
N GLY A 61 -8.21 24.14 8.51
CA GLY A 61 -9.14 24.77 7.58
C GLY A 61 -9.84 23.77 6.66
N GLU A 62 -11.08 24.10 6.29
CA GLU A 62 -11.95 23.30 5.44
C GLU A 62 -11.43 23.26 3.99
N GLU A 63 -10.51 22.35 3.68
CA GLU A 63 -10.35 21.86 2.32
C GLU A 63 -11.49 20.87 2.00
N GLU A 64 -12.18 21.08 0.89
CA GLU A 64 -13.29 20.23 0.44
C GLU A 64 -12.81 18.78 0.25
N MET A 65 -13.06 17.94 1.26
CA MET A 65 -12.82 16.51 1.15
C MET A 65 -13.66 15.92 0.00
N PRO A 66 -13.06 15.12 -0.89
CA PRO A 66 -13.80 14.48 -1.98
C PRO A 66 -14.93 13.61 -1.43
N PRO A 67 -16.05 13.47 -2.17
CA PRO A 67 -17.24 12.80 -1.67
C PRO A 67 -16.95 11.34 -1.32
N ALA A 68 -17.14 11.01 -0.05
CA ALA A 68 -17.01 9.67 0.49
C ALA A 68 -17.94 8.70 -0.26
N ARG A 69 -17.36 7.80 -1.05
CA ARG A 69 -18.08 6.66 -1.65
C ARG A 69 -18.51 5.73 -0.50
N SER A 70 -19.75 5.24 -0.56
CA SER A 70 -20.57 4.66 0.53
C SER A 70 -19.84 3.85 1.62
N GLU A 71 -20.25 4.06 2.88
CA GLU A 71 -19.70 3.48 4.11
C GLU A 71 -19.81 1.94 4.21
N ASP A 72 -20.54 1.30 3.30
CA ASP A 72 -20.71 -0.16 3.26
C ASP A 72 -19.61 -0.84 2.46
N ILE A 73 -18.48 -1.14 3.12
CA ILE A 73 -17.49 -2.07 2.57
C ILE A 73 -18.13 -3.46 2.50
N THR A 74 -18.52 -3.88 1.30
CA THR A 74 -18.99 -5.25 1.04
C THR A 74 -17.80 -6.21 1.18
N ARG A 75 -17.97 -7.46 1.60
CA ARG A 75 -16.87 -8.45 1.60
C ARG A 75 -16.57 -8.92 0.17
N ILE A 76 -15.30 -9.03 -0.22
CA ILE A 76 -14.97 -9.61 -1.53
C ILE A 76 -15.07 -11.14 -1.48
N ASN A 77 -15.73 -11.74 -2.46
CA ASN A 77 -15.84 -13.19 -2.55
C ASN A 77 -14.57 -13.77 -3.20
N LEU A 78 -13.58 -14.08 -2.37
CA LEU A 78 -12.34 -14.73 -2.79
C LEU A 78 -12.41 -16.23 -2.52
N PRO A 79 -11.93 -17.09 -3.44
CA PRO A 79 -11.94 -18.54 -3.25
C PRO A 79 -11.09 -18.92 -2.02
N ARG A 80 -11.61 -19.77 -1.11
CA ARG A 80 -10.95 -20.13 0.17
C ARG A 80 -9.74 -21.09 0.07
N GLN A 81 -9.31 -21.49 -1.12
CA GLN A 81 -8.17 -22.41 -1.30
C GLN A 81 -6.89 -21.63 -1.68
N ALA A 82 -5.72 -22.27 -1.52
CA ALA A 82 -4.35 -21.73 -1.44
C ALA A 82 -3.81 -20.88 -2.62
N GLU A 83 -4.68 -20.26 -3.42
CA GLU A 83 -4.37 -19.38 -4.56
C GLU A 83 -5.05 -18.01 -4.41
N ILE A 84 -5.06 -17.44 -3.20
CA ILE A 84 -5.80 -16.18 -2.97
C ILE A 84 -4.97 -14.95 -3.26
N PHE A 85 -3.76 -14.89 -2.70
CA PHE A 85 -2.74 -13.88 -2.97
C PHE A 85 -1.38 -14.58 -2.90
N ASP A 86 -0.51 -14.38 -3.87
CA ASP A 86 0.83 -14.96 -3.88
C ASP A 86 1.93 -13.93 -3.56
N HIS A 87 1.59 -12.63 -3.58
CA HIS A 87 2.47 -11.56 -3.12
C HIS A 87 1.71 -10.47 -2.37
N ILE A 88 2.27 -9.98 -1.26
CA ILE A 88 1.74 -8.91 -0.41
C ILE A 88 2.83 -7.84 -0.32
N ILE A 89 2.45 -6.58 -0.55
CA ILE A 89 3.26 -5.40 -0.26
C ILE A 89 2.55 -4.62 0.84
N THR A 90 3.27 -4.24 1.89
CA THR A 90 2.70 -3.43 2.98
C THR A 90 3.68 -2.45 3.59
N HIS A 91 3.19 -1.56 4.46
CA HIS A 91 4.02 -0.58 5.14
C HIS A 91 4.84 -1.18 6.29
N THR A 92 5.81 -0.41 6.78
CA THR A 92 6.72 -0.81 7.86
C THR A 92 6.24 -0.41 9.25
N ASP A 93 5.21 0.43 9.32
CA ASP A 93 4.67 0.88 10.60
C ASP A 93 3.76 -0.19 11.23
N TRP A 94 3.11 0.19 12.34
CA TRP A 94 2.25 -0.71 13.07
C TRP A 94 1.04 -1.19 12.25
N ASP A 95 0.43 -0.31 11.48
CA ASP A 95 -0.76 -0.63 10.69
C ASP A 95 -0.40 -1.55 9.52
N GLY A 96 0.69 -1.24 8.81
CA GLY A 96 1.22 -2.09 7.75
C GLY A 96 1.62 -3.48 8.25
N ILE A 97 2.28 -3.57 9.42
CA ILE A 97 2.65 -4.86 10.02
C ILE A 97 1.40 -5.72 10.31
N ILE A 98 0.36 -5.13 10.92
CA ILE A 98 -0.86 -5.88 11.24
C ILE A 98 -1.68 -6.20 9.99
N SER A 99 -1.80 -5.27 9.05
CA SER A 99 -2.44 -5.47 7.74
C SER A 99 -1.78 -6.60 6.96
N GLY A 100 -0.44 -6.58 6.88
CA GLY A 100 0.35 -7.65 6.30
C GLY A 100 0.16 -8.99 7.02
N ALA A 101 0.07 -8.99 8.35
CA ALA A 101 -0.13 -10.20 9.13
C ALA A 101 -1.53 -10.81 8.92
N LEU A 102 -2.57 -9.99 8.83
CA LEU A 102 -3.94 -10.42 8.49
C LEU A 102 -3.95 -11.12 7.12
N LEU A 103 -3.37 -10.48 6.10
CA LEU A 103 -3.30 -11.02 4.74
C LEU A 103 -2.43 -12.28 4.66
N LYS A 104 -1.31 -12.32 5.38
CA LYS A 104 -0.41 -13.47 5.42
C LYS A 104 -1.01 -14.65 6.19
N HIS A 105 -1.83 -14.41 7.22
CA HIS A 105 -2.58 -15.48 7.88
C HIS A 105 -3.65 -16.04 6.94
N PHE A 106 -4.33 -15.16 6.20
CA PHE A 106 -5.32 -15.55 5.20
C PHE A 106 -4.72 -16.27 3.99
N SER A 107 -3.52 -15.89 3.56
CA SER A 107 -2.75 -16.57 2.51
C SER A 107 -1.35 -16.97 3.01
N PRO A 108 -1.23 -18.11 3.71
CA PRO A 108 0.01 -18.54 4.38
C PRO A 108 1.22 -18.70 3.46
N LEU A 109 1.01 -18.89 2.15
CA LEU A 109 2.07 -19.06 1.17
C LEU A 109 2.51 -17.75 0.48
N ALA A 110 1.77 -16.65 0.67
CA ALA A 110 2.07 -15.37 0.02
C ALA A 110 3.47 -14.87 0.39
N LYS A 111 4.25 -14.42 -0.59
CA LYS A 111 5.48 -13.68 -0.32
C LYS A 111 5.12 -12.32 0.25
N VAL A 112 5.81 -11.89 1.30
CA VAL A 112 5.62 -10.56 1.90
C VAL A 112 6.82 -9.70 1.55
N GLU A 113 6.54 -8.47 1.13
CA GLU A 113 7.49 -7.39 0.92
C GLU A 113 6.99 -6.16 1.70
N VAL A 114 7.92 -5.41 2.28
CA VAL A 114 7.61 -4.19 3.02
C VAL A 114 8.24 -3.00 2.32
N THR A 115 7.56 -1.87 2.35
CA THR A 115 8.00 -0.64 1.68
C THR A 115 7.51 0.58 2.44
N SER A 116 8.07 1.75 2.11
CA SER A 116 7.44 3.03 2.40
C SER A 116 6.59 3.51 1.21
N ALA A 117 5.81 4.57 1.40
CA ALA A 117 5.08 5.26 0.33
C ALA A 117 5.99 5.66 -0.84
N ARG A 118 7.20 6.18 -0.56
CA ARG A 118 8.18 6.51 -1.62
C ARG A 118 8.79 5.27 -2.28
N GLY A 119 8.84 4.16 -1.55
CA GLY A 119 9.43 2.91 -2.02
C GLY A 119 8.54 2.10 -2.96
N ILE A 120 7.21 2.31 -2.94
CA ILE A 120 6.25 1.48 -3.67
C ILE A 120 6.52 1.46 -5.17
N ARG A 121 6.95 2.58 -5.76
CA ARG A 121 7.33 2.66 -7.18
C ARG A 121 8.44 1.68 -7.54
N TRP A 122 9.40 1.46 -6.64
CA TRP A 122 10.52 0.56 -6.88
C TRP A 122 10.09 -0.89 -6.73
N ALA A 123 9.27 -1.20 -5.72
CA ALA A 123 8.70 -2.53 -5.52
C ALA A 123 7.84 -2.95 -6.72
N LEU A 124 6.92 -2.10 -7.17
CA LEU A 124 6.08 -2.36 -8.34
C LEU A 124 6.90 -2.49 -9.62
N ARG A 125 7.88 -1.60 -9.85
CA ARG A 125 8.75 -1.68 -11.02
C ARG A 125 9.60 -2.96 -11.03
N ALA A 126 10.08 -3.40 -9.86
CA ALA A 126 10.81 -4.66 -9.74
C ALA A 126 9.90 -5.86 -10.07
N LEU A 127 8.66 -5.87 -9.56
CA LEU A 127 7.67 -6.90 -9.89
C LEU A 127 7.30 -6.90 -11.37
N ALA A 128 7.06 -5.72 -11.97
CA ALA A 128 6.74 -5.59 -13.40
C ALA A 128 7.85 -6.15 -14.30
N LYS A 129 9.12 -6.05 -13.87
CA LYS A 129 10.27 -6.62 -14.60
C LYS A 129 10.55 -8.08 -14.30
N ASN A 130 9.99 -8.64 -13.23
CA ASN A 130 10.20 -10.04 -12.87
C ASN A 130 9.60 -10.95 -13.96
N PRO A 131 10.32 -11.96 -14.48
CA PRO A 131 9.72 -12.96 -15.36
C PRO A 131 8.64 -13.79 -14.67
N ASP A 132 8.81 -14.10 -13.38
CA ASP A 132 7.87 -14.86 -12.56
C ASP A 132 6.99 -13.89 -11.75
N LYS A 133 6.10 -13.20 -12.46
CA LYS A 133 5.15 -12.25 -11.84
C LYS A 133 4.15 -12.99 -10.95
N PRO A 134 3.69 -12.36 -9.85
CA PRO A 134 2.59 -12.90 -9.05
C PRO A 134 1.32 -13.00 -9.90
N HIS A 135 0.48 -14.00 -9.66
CA HIS A 135 -0.87 -14.01 -10.23
C HIS A 135 -1.78 -13.01 -9.52
N ARG A 136 -1.56 -12.77 -8.21
CA ARG A 136 -2.41 -11.92 -7.39
C ARG A 136 -1.58 -11.14 -6.37
N LEU A 137 -1.47 -9.85 -6.63
CA LEU A 137 -0.75 -8.90 -5.80
C LEU A 137 -1.72 -8.17 -4.86
N PHE A 138 -1.42 -8.17 -3.58
CA PHE A 138 -2.11 -7.33 -2.60
C PHE A 138 -1.19 -6.22 -2.12
N ILE A 139 -1.69 -4.99 -2.06
CA ILE A 139 -0.98 -3.82 -1.54
C ILE A 139 -1.85 -3.22 -0.45
N THR A 140 -1.26 -2.94 0.72
CA THR A 140 -2.03 -2.34 1.81
C THR A 140 -1.21 -1.38 2.66
N ASP A 141 -1.87 -0.32 3.12
CA ASP A 141 -1.29 0.73 3.97
C ASP A 141 -0.17 1.52 3.30
N VAL A 142 -0.16 1.58 1.97
CA VAL A 142 0.89 2.25 1.21
C VAL A 142 0.25 3.15 0.17
N GLY A 143 0.40 4.46 0.34
CA GLY A 143 -0.15 5.43 -0.57
C GLY A 143 0.66 5.65 -1.84
N ILE A 144 0.02 6.32 -2.81
CA ILE A 144 0.67 6.77 -4.04
C ILE A 144 1.12 8.23 -3.87
N ALA A 145 2.42 8.43 -3.78
CA ALA A 145 3.02 9.76 -3.82
C ALA A 145 2.92 10.34 -5.25
N SER A 146 2.38 11.55 -5.40
CA SER A 146 2.07 12.19 -6.70
C SER A 146 3.29 12.28 -7.62
N GLU A 147 4.48 12.52 -7.08
CA GLU A 147 5.74 12.59 -7.82
C GLU A 147 6.16 11.25 -8.43
N SER A 148 5.58 10.16 -7.95
CA SER A 148 5.88 8.78 -8.37
C SER A 148 4.79 8.19 -9.27
N LEU A 149 3.71 8.93 -9.54
CA LEU A 149 2.52 8.40 -10.19
C LEU A 149 2.81 7.80 -11.57
N ALA A 150 3.61 8.46 -12.40
CA ALA A 150 3.92 7.99 -13.74
C ALA A 150 4.68 6.63 -13.72
N ASP A 151 5.66 6.48 -12.82
CA ASP A 151 6.39 5.22 -12.66
C ASP A 151 5.49 4.09 -12.14
N ILE A 152 4.55 4.43 -11.25
CA ILE A 152 3.57 3.49 -10.69
C ILE A 152 2.58 3.07 -11.78
N GLU A 153 2.06 4.02 -12.56
CA GLU A 153 1.14 3.77 -13.68
C GLU A 153 1.74 2.79 -14.69
N ASP A 154 2.97 3.04 -15.15
CA ASP A 154 3.67 2.13 -16.08
C ASP A 154 3.80 0.71 -15.51
N ALA A 155 4.14 0.59 -14.22
CA ALA A 155 4.27 -0.70 -13.56
C ALA A 155 2.93 -1.42 -13.40
N LEU A 156 1.86 -0.71 -13.04
CA LEU A 156 0.50 -1.26 -12.93
C LEU A 156 0.01 -1.78 -14.29
N ILE A 157 0.22 -1.02 -15.36
CA ILE A 157 -0.12 -1.43 -16.74
C ILE A 157 0.62 -2.71 -17.12
N ASP A 158 1.92 -2.80 -16.84
CA ASP A 158 2.73 -3.97 -17.19
C ASP A 158 2.32 -5.21 -16.40
N LEU A 159 1.99 -5.06 -15.11
CA LEU A 159 1.45 -6.14 -14.27
C LEU A 159 0.07 -6.59 -14.79
N GLN A 160 -0.83 -5.65 -15.08
CA GLN A 160 -2.17 -5.93 -15.57
C GLN A 160 -2.15 -6.65 -16.93
N LYS A 161 -1.29 -6.22 -17.86
CA LYS A 161 -1.07 -6.89 -19.16
C LYS A 161 -0.54 -8.32 -19.02
N ALA A 162 0.20 -8.60 -17.97
CA ALA A 162 0.67 -9.94 -17.64
C ALA A 162 -0.40 -10.81 -16.95
N GLY A 163 -1.60 -10.27 -16.72
CA GLY A 163 -2.71 -10.98 -16.08
C GLY A 163 -2.67 -10.96 -14.55
N VAL A 164 -1.81 -10.12 -13.94
CA VAL A 164 -1.78 -9.96 -12.48
C VAL A 164 -3.06 -9.26 -12.02
N LYS A 165 -3.74 -9.84 -11.02
CA LYS A 165 -4.86 -9.16 -10.35
C LYS A 165 -4.33 -8.39 -9.15
N ILE A 166 -4.54 -7.08 -9.15
CA ILE A 166 -4.00 -6.18 -8.13
C ILE A 166 -5.14 -5.72 -7.21
N TYR A 167 -4.93 -5.85 -5.91
CA TYR A 167 -5.83 -5.38 -4.86
C TYR A 167 -5.08 -4.34 -4.03
N TRP A 168 -5.63 -3.13 -3.87
CA TRP A 168 -4.93 -2.05 -3.19
C TRP A 168 -5.83 -1.34 -2.18
N TYR A 169 -5.57 -1.54 -0.88
CA TYR A 169 -6.37 -0.97 0.21
C TYR A 169 -5.54 -0.06 1.10
N ASP A 170 -5.93 1.20 1.16
CA ASP A 170 -5.24 2.23 1.92
C ASP A 170 -6.23 3.17 2.61
N HIS A 171 -5.78 3.82 3.67
CA HIS A 171 -6.56 4.82 4.39
C HIS A 171 -5.97 6.23 4.28
N HIS A 172 -4.76 6.40 3.76
CA HIS A 172 -4.18 7.71 3.54
C HIS A 172 -4.97 8.51 2.49
N PRO A 173 -4.99 9.85 2.57
CA PRO A 173 -5.56 10.70 1.52
C PRO A 173 -4.70 10.59 0.25
N TRP A 174 -5.32 10.19 -0.85
CA TRP A 174 -4.69 10.19 -2.17
C TRP A 174 -5.25 11.31 -3.03
N SER A 175 -4.46 11.78 -3.99
CA SER A 175 -5.01 12.65 -5.03
C SER A 175 -6.06 11.89 -5.87
N ASN A 176 -7.08 12.60 -6.36
CA ASN A 176 -8.08 12.01 -7.27
C ASN A 176 -7.42 11.37 -8.50
N LEU A 177 -6.35 11.99 -9.02
CA LEU A 177 -5.60 11.45 -10.14
C LEU A 177 -4.94 10.11 -9.81
N SER A 178 -4.39 9.96 -8.59
CA SER A 178 -3.81 8.69 -8.12
C SER A 178 -4.87 7.61 -8.00
N ILE A 179 -6.05 7.95 -7.46
CA ILE A 179 -7.19 7.03 -7.34
C ILE A 179 -7.66 6.59 -8.73
N ASP A 180 -7.92 7.53 -9.63
CA ASP A 180 -8.40 7.24 -11.00
C ASP A 180 -7.40 6.37 -11.77
N THR A 181 -6.10 6.62 -11.61
CA THR A 181 -5.04 5.83 -12.24
C THR A 181 -5.03 4.41 -11.72
N ALA A 182 -5.08 4.23 -10.40
CA ALA A 182 -5.08 2.91 -9.79
C ALA A 182 -6.40 2.15 -10.04
N GLU A 183 -7.56 2.82 -10.04
CA GLU A 183 -8.87 2.25 -10.36
C GLU A 183 -8.93 1.61 -11.75
N ARG A 184 -8.21 2.19 -12.72
CA ARG A 184 -8.18 1.69 -14.09
C ARG A 184 -7.44 0.35 -14.23
N ASP A 185 -6.37 0.18 -13.47
CA ASP A 185 -5.42 -0.93 -13.66
C ASP A 185 -5.47 -1.98 -12.52
N CYS A 186 -6.09 -1.66 -11.38
CA CYS A 186 -6.33 -2.60 -10.27
C CYS A 186 -7.66 -3.36 -10.44
N ALA A 187 -7.72 -4.57 -9.88
CA ALA A 187 -8.93 -5.39 -9.85
C ALA A 187 -9.91 -4.95 -8.75
N ASP A 188 -9.40 -4.44 -7.63
CA ASP A 188 -10.20 -3.85 -6.55
C ASP A 188 -9.35 -2.82 -5.81
N ILE A 189 -9.93 -1.68 -5.48
CA ILE A 189 -9.25 -0.59 -4.78
C ILE A 189 -10.19 0.01 -3.75
N ILE A 190 -9.65 0.29 -2.58
CA ILE A 190 -10.35 1.02 -1.51
C ILE A 190 -9.35 2.00 -0.93
N VAL A 191 -9.60 3.29 -1.17
CA VAL A 191 -8.89 4.38 -0.52
C VAL A 191 -9.92 5.15 0.28
N ASN A 192 -9.82 5.09 1.61
CA ASN A 192 -10.84 5.70 2.47
C ASN A 192 -10.26 6.27 3.77
N PRO A 193 -10.03 7.60 3.82
CA PRO A 193 -9.52 8.30 5.00
C PRO A 193 -10.44 8.32 6.22
N LYS A 194 -11.70 7.88 6.11
CA LYS A 194 -12.56 7.69 7.28
C LYS A 194 -12.13 6.50 8.13
N PHE A 195 -11.37 5.57 7.56
CA PHE A 195 -10.80 4.47 8.33
C PHE A 195 -9.60 4.95 9.11
N ARG A 196 -9.56 4.59 10.39
CA ARG A 196 -8.42 4.90 11.24
C ARG A 196 -7.15 4.19 10.74
N ASN A 197 -7.34 2.98 10.22
CA ASN A 197 -6.27 2.06 9.85
C ASN A 197 -6.63 1.31 8.55
N ALA A 198 -5.65 1.03 7.69
CA ALA A 198 -5.77 0.09 6.58
C ALA A 198 -6.12 -1.33 7.04
N ALA A 199 -5.67 -1.74 8.24
CA ALA A 199 -6.02 -3.05 8.82
C ALA A 199 -7.53 -3.26 8.95
N ASP A 200 -8.31 -2.20 9.21
CA ASP A 200 -9.76 -2.28 9.25
C ASP A 200 -10.38 -2.57 7.90
N ILE A 201 -9.84 -1.96 6.84
CA ILE A 201 -10.28 -2.17 5.46
C ILE A 201 -10.02 -3.63 5.09
N VAL A 202 -8.81 -4.12 5.36
CA VAL A 202 -8.43 -5.53 5.15
C VAL A 202 -9.35 -6.46 5.94
N PHE A 203 -9.57 -6.18 7.23
CA PHE A 203 -10.40 -7.00 8.10
C PHE A 203 -11.84 -7.12 7.58
N LYS A 204 -12.48 -5.98 7.24
CA LYS A 204 -13.87 -5.96 6.76
C LYS A 204 -14.01 -6.57 5.35
N ARG A 205 -13.09 -6.25 4.45
CA ARG A 205 -13.18 -6.62 3.03
C ARG A 205 -12.75 -8.05 2.77
N VAL A 206 -11.72 -8.54 3.46
CA VAL A 206 -11.03 -9.82 3.15
C VAL A 206 -11.30 -10.88 4.22
N THR A 207 -10.82 -10.65 5.45
CA THR A 207 -10.69 -11.73 6.44
C THR A 207 -12.00 -12.01 7.16
N GLY A 208 -12.68 -10.98 7.64
CA GLY A 208 -13.92 -11.05 8.42
C GLY A 208 -13.74 -11.67 9.81
N GLU A 209 -14.87 -11.98 10.46
CA GLU A 209 -14.95 -12.53 11.82
C GLU A 209 -14.93 -14.06 11.88
N ASP A 210 -14.78 -14.75 10.74
CA ASP A 210 -14.86 -16.21 10.66
C ASP A 210 -13.74 -16.92 11.45
N ASP A 211 -12.60 -16.25 11.66
CA ASP A 211 -11.47 -16.74 12.47
C ASP A 211 -11.27 -15.84 13.70
N PRO A 212 -11.35 -16.38 14.94
CA PRO A 212 -11.13 -15.62 16.16
C PRO A 212 -9.76 -14.92 16.22
N TYR A 213 -8.76 -15.44 15.52
CA TYR A 213 -7.42 -14.86 15.50
C TYR A 213 -7.39 -13.50 14.79
N TYR A 214 -8.19 -13.30 13.73
CA TYR A 214 -8.31 -11.98 13.10
C TYR A 214 -8.86 -10.95 14.08
N ALA A 215 -9.91 -11.31 14.84
CA ALA A 215 -10.48 -10.43 15.85
C ALA A 215 -9.47 -10.12 16.98
N GLN A 216 -8.63 -11.09 17.35
CA GLN A 216 -7.54 -10.89 18.31
C GLN A 216 -6.48 -9.90 17.79
N LEU A 217 -6.08 -9.99 16.52
CA LEU A 217 -5.17 -9.02 15.89
C LEU A 217 -5.79 -7.62 15.82
N MET A 218 -7.09 -7.51 15.53
CA MET A 218 -7.78 -6.21 15.60
C MET A 218 -7.78 -5.64 17.02
N ARG A 219 -8.03 -6.46 18.05
CA ARG A 219 -7.89 -6.00 19.45
C ARG A 219 -6.47 -5.57 19.80
N LEU A 220 -5.44 -6.20 19.22
CA LEU A 220 -4.04 -5.82 19.41
C LEU A 220 -3.78 -4.39 18.94
N ILE A 221 -4.14 -4.08 17.69
CA ILE A 221 -3.93 -2.76 17.06
C ILE A 221 -4.75 -1.65 17.72
N TYR A 222 -5.93 -1.97 18.23
CA TYR A 222 -6.75 -1.01 18.98
C TYR A 222 -6.33 -0.80 20.44
N ASN A 223 -5.31 -1.51 20.91
CA ASN A 223 -4.94 -1.55 22.32
C ASN A 223 -6.12 -1.96 23.24
N ARG A 224 -6.90 -2.96 22.81
CA ARG A 224 -8.12 -3.46 23.49
C ARG A 224 -8.08 -4.97 23.70
N THR A 225 -6.91 -5.52 23.97
CA THR A 225 -6.74 -6.94 24.32
C THR A 225 -7.51 -7.27 25.60
N THR A 226 -8.11 -8.47 25.67
CA THR A 226 -8.78 -8.96 26.89
C THR A 226 -7.77 -9.27 28.01
N GLU A 227 -8.24 -9.55 29.22
CA GLU A 227 -7.36 -9.93 30.36
C GLU A 227 -6.55 -11.20 30.05
N GLU A 228 -7.17 -12.19 29.42
CA GLU A 228 -6.51 -13.44 28.99
C GLU A 228 -5.44 -13.19 27.91
N GLU A 229 -5.60 -12.11 27.14
CA GLU A 229 -4.69 -11.72 26.06
C GLU A 229 -3.66 -10.68 26.50
N ALA A 230 -3.69 -10.20 27.75
CA ALA A 230 -2.90 -9.06 28.18
C ALA A 230 -1.39 -9.31 28.02
N GLU A 231 -0.91 -10.49 28.45
CA GLU A 231 0.48 -10.87 28.30
C GLU A 231 0.86 -11.03 26.82
N TRP A 232 0.05 -11.79 26.06
CA TRP A 232 0.25 -11.98 24.61
C TRP A 232 0.34 -10.64 23.88
N GLY A 233 -0.60 -9.73 24.16
CA GLY A 233 -0.69 -8.42 23.55
C GLY A 233 0.55 -7.59 23.86
N ARG A 234 0.87 -7.41 25.16
CA ARG A 234 2.05 -6.67 25.61
C ARG A 234 3.33 -7.17 24.94
N ASN A 235 3.50 -8.48 24.89
CA ASN A 235 4.66 -9.15 24.30
C ASN A 235 4.81 -8.85 22.80
N TRP A 236 3.72 -8.88 22.03
CA TRP A 236 3.75 -8.46 20.63
C TRP A 236 4.01 -6.97 20.47
N ARG A 237 3.42 -6.12 21.32
CA ARG A 237 3.66 -4.66 21.25
C ARG A 237 5.14 -4.33 21.41
N LEU A 238 5.76 -4.89 22.44
CA LEU A 238 7.19 -4.72 22.70
C LEU A 238 8.04 -5.24 21.55
N LEU A 239 7.67 -6.37 20.94
CA LEU A 239 8.43 -6.90 19.81
C LEU A 239 8.30 -6.04 18.55
N ILE A 240 7.11 -5.50 18.28
CA ILE A 240 6.87 -4.58 17.17
C ILE A 240 7.71 -3.32 17.37
N LEU A 241 7.60 -2.67 18.54
CA LEU A 241 8.40 -1.49 18.89
C LEU A 241 9.90 -1.76 18.80
N ALA A 242 10.37 -2.89 19.34
CA ALA A 242 11.78 -3.28 19.27
C ALA A 242 12.28 -3.57 17.86
N THR A 243 11.40 -3.97 16.96
CA THR A 243 11.74 -4.19 15.54
C THR A 243 11.76 -2.87 14.79
N GLN A 244 10.86 -1.94 15.12
CA GLN A 244 10.77 -0.62 14.50
C GLN A 244 11.86 0.36 14.94
N SER A 245 12.45 0.18 16.13
CA SER A 245 13.53 1.07 16.61
C SER A 245 14.87 0.87 15.92
N ALA A 246 15.07 -0.28 15.26
CA ALA A 246 16.26 -0.57 14.46
C ALA A 246 15.88 -1.46 13.26
N PRO A 247 15.07 -0.94 12.32
CA PRO A 247 14.39 -1.79 11.36
C PRO A 247 15.34 -2.21 10.24
N SER A 248 15.42 -3.53 10.02
CA SER A 248 15.73 -4.07 8.70
C SER A 248 14.43 -4.57 8.08
N PHE A 249 14.26 -4.38 6.77
CA PHE A 249 13.07 -4.91 6.08
C PHE A 249 12.90 -6.43 6.27
N GLY A 250 14.02 -7.16 6.38
CA GLY A 250 14.00 -8.59 6.67
C GLY A 250 13.42 -8.92 8.05
N ASP A 251 13.77 -8.14 9.09
CA ASP A 251 13.21 -8.32 10.44
C ASP A 251 11.70 -8.05 10.46
N ILE A 252 11.23 -7.02 9.73
CA ILE A 252 9.79 -6.70 9.67
C ILE A 252 9.02 -7.81 8.93
N VAL A 253 9.56 -8.33 7.82
CA VAL A 253 8.94 -9.46 7.09
C VAL A 253 8.87 -10.72 7.95
N ASP A 254 9.92 -11.03 8.72
CA ASP A 254 9.93 -12.14 9.68
C ASP A 254 8.90 -11.91 10.81
N LEU A 255 8.82 -10.69 11.34
CA LEU A 255 7.82 -10.30 12.33
C LEU A 255 6.39 -10.49 11.83
N ILE A 256 6.06 -9.98 10.63
CA ILE A 256 4.76 -10.19 9.98
C ILE A 256 4.45 -11.69 9.87
N THR A 257 5.43 -12.49 9.45
CA THR A 257 5.26 -13.94 9.31
C THR A 257 5.04 -14.65 10.66
N LYS A 258 5.69 -14.18 11.73
CA LYS A 258 5.50 -14.70 13.09
C LYS A 258 4.13 -14.32 13.65
N ILE A 259 3.71 -13.06 13.49
CA ILE A 259 2.37 -12.59 13.90
C ILE A 259 1.31 -13.36 13.12
N ALA A 260 1.43 -13.45 11.80
CA ALA A 260 0.49 -14.20 10.97
C ALA A 260 0.35 -15.66 11.43
N GLY A 261 1.45 -16.34 11.79
CA GLY A 261 1.40 -17.72 12.26
C GLY A 261 1.09 -17.91 13.75
N ASN A 262 0.83 -16.84 14.50
CA ASN A 262 0.80 -16.84 15.97
C ASN A 262 1.97 -17.62 16.60
N LYS A 263 3.18 -17.42 16.06
CA LYS A 263 4.34 -18.24 16.43
C LYS A 263 4.85 -17.86 17.82
N SER A 264 5.30 -18.86 18.56
CA SER A 264 6.01 -18.66 19.82
C SER A 264 7.29 -17.84 19.60
N PHE A 265 7.62 -16.97 20.55
CA PHE A 265 8.80 -16.12 20.48
C PHE A 265 10.09 -16.93 20.57
N SER A 266 11.02 -16.65 19.65
CA SER A 266 12.37 -17.18 19.70
C SER A 266 13.18 -16.57 20.84
N VAL A 267 14.36 -17.13 21.13
CA VAL A 267 15.29 -16.57 22.10
C VAL A 267 15.70 -15.14 21.71
N SER A 268 15.90 -14.90 20.40
CA SER A 268 16.23 -13.57 19.88
C SER A 268 15.10 -12.57 20.10
N ASP A 269 13.85 -12.97 19.90
CA ASP A 269 12.68 -12.09 20.12
C ASP A 269 12.58 -11.69 21.59
N LYS A 270 12.74 -12.67 22.50
CA LYS A 270 12.75 -12.41 23.95
C LYS A 270 13.88 -11.47 24.37
N PHE A 271 15.05 -11.58 23.73
CA PHE A 271 16.16 -10.65 23.97
C PHE A 271 15.83 -9.23 23.50
N LYS A 272 15.28 -9.07 22.29
CA LYS A 272 14.82 -7.77 21.75
C LYS A 272 13.80 -7.11 22.69
N ILE A 273 12.80 -7.87 23.15
CA ILE A 273 11.78 -7.42 24.09
C ILE A 273 12.39 -6.99 25.42
N LYS A 274 13.27 -7.82 26.00
CA LYS A 274 13.90 -7.51 27.28
C LYS A 274 14.73 -6.23 27.19
N ARG A 275 15.52 -6.07 26.13
CA ARG A 275 16.32 -4.86 25.90
C ARG A 275 15.43 -3.62 25.79
N MET A 276 14.36 -3.68 24.99
CA MET A 276 13.41 -2.56 24.84
C MET A 276 12.73 -2.21 26.17
N ALA A 277 12.32 -3.21 26.95
CA ALA A 277 11.71 -2.99 28.26
C ALA A 277 12.70 -2.38 29.29
N GLU A 278 14.00 -2.66 29.18
CA GLU A 278 15.04 -2.03 29.99
C GLU A 278 15.31 -0.58 29.56
N GLU A 279 15.22 -0.29 28.26
CA GLU A 279 15.40 1.06 27.68
C GLU A 279 14.20 1.99 27.98
N GLU A 280 12.96 1.50 27.94
CA GLU A 280 11.75 2.26 28.31
C GLU A 280 11.72 2.69 29.78
N VAL A 281 12.43 2.00 30.67
CA VAL A 281 12.51 2.37 32.11
C VAL A 281 13.43 3.58 32.35
N ILE A 282 14.18 4.00 31.33
CA ILE A 282 15.17 5.09 31.43
C ILE A 282 14.59 6.45 30.99
N TYR A 283 13.43 6.47 30.32
CA TYR A 283 12.76 7.69 29.84
C TYR A 283 11.42 7.92 30.55
#